data_AF-A0A3S0PHP4-F1
#
_entry.id   AF-A0A3S0PHP4-F1
#
_cell.length_a   1.000
_cell.length_b   1.000
_cell.length_c   1.000
_cell.angle_alpha   90.00
_cell.angle_beta   90.00
_cell.angle_gamma   90.00
#
_symmetry.space_group_name_H-M   'P 1'
#
loop_
_entity.id
_entity.type
_entity.pdbx_description
1 polymer ?
#
loop_
_entity_poly.entity_id
_entity_poly.type
_entity_poly.pdbx_seq_one_letter_code
_entity_poly.pdbx_strand_id
1 'polypeptide(L)'
;MSKAQDFSKLYARVASDIATALEDVSRLDVSNDKGNAHLASVKEKLGEMKLRFDSEITYLEKHAEWDNFTIAFFGETNAGKSTIIESLRILFEEKKRQALIKRNQATVSDIQAVFSEKSDALIDELSTRYVSFCEDVAALGDDIGALVNQTQRDLLSTRQQLEHTQQDYTFCKERLNHAQSDLDNTRQALQGTETRLSESQSMLGQVRGELQQVGQQLQGARSDCQRSQQQLTEQSAQLQASQSQLLESQRQAEVARIASERRATVKLVIGLAVGLAFGVIAGVLGYAQLL
;
A
#
# COMPACT_ATOMS: atom_id res chain seq x y z
N MET A 1 59.20 103.04 17.57
CA MET A 1 59.84 101.76 17.18
C MET A 1 58.80 100.67 17.35
N SER A 2 58.72 99.70 16.44
CA SER A 2 57.73 98.61 16.55
C SER A 2 58.08 97.73 17.76
N LYS A 3 57.09 97.25 18.53
CA LYS A 3 57.34 96.31 19.66
C LYS A 3 58.16 95.11 19.21
N ALA A 4 57.98 94.62 17.99
CA ALA A 4 58.79 93.55 17.40
C ALA A 4 60.28 93.94 17.25
N GLN A 5 60.58 95.19 16.91
CA GLN A 5 61.96 95.70 16.82
C GLN A 5 62.61 95.82 18.20
N ASP A 6 61.85 96.15 19.25
CA ASP A 6 62.37 96.27 20.61
C ASP A 6 62.66 94.88 21.22
N PHE A 7 61.80 93.88 20.98
CA PHE A 7 62.04 92.51 21.40
C PHE A 7 63.18 91.83 20.63
N SER A 8 63.24 92.00 19.30
CA SER A 8 64.36 91.48 18.49
C SER A 8 65.71 92.04 18.96
N LYS A 9 65.78 93.32 19.30
CA LYS A 9 66.99 93.92 19.90
C LYS A 9 67.35 93.32 21.26
N LEU A 10 66.35 93.03 22.10
CA LEU A 10 66.56 92.42 23.41
C LEU A 10 67.10 90.99 23.26
N TYR A 11 66.52 90.19 22.37
CA TYR A 11 66.99 88.84 22.05
C TYR A 11 68.42 88.85 21.48
N ALA A 12 68.70 89.75 20.52
CA ALA A 12 70.04 89.90 19.93
C ALA A 12 71.09 90.31 20.98
N ARG A 13 70.71 91.17 21.93
CA ARG A 13 71.60 91.57 23.03
C ARG A 13 71.91 90.39 23.96
N VAL A 14 70.91 89.62 24.38
CA VAL A 14 71.13 88.45 25.25
C VAL A 14 71.98 87.40 24.55
N ALA A 15 71.75 87.14 23.25
CA ALA A 15 72.60 86.23 22.48
C ALA A 15 74.06 86.72 22.38
N SER A 16 74.26 88.03 22.20
CA SER A 16 75.59 88.65 22.20
C SER A 16 76.30 88.55 23.55
N ASP A 17 75.57 88.76 24.65
CA ASP A 17 76.12 88.67 26.01
C ASP A 17 76.55 87.23 26.33
N ILE A 18 75.75 86.23 25.94
CA ILE A 18 76.10 84.80 26.08
C ILE A 18 77.32 84.44 25.22
N ALA A 19 77.40 84.95 23.99
CA ALA A 19 78.56 84.72 23.12
C ALA A 19 79.85 85.31 23.72
N THR A 20 79.76 86.51 24.30
CA THR A 20 80.88 87.19 24.97
C THR A 20 81.32 86.41 26.21
N ALA A 21 80.38 85.97 27.06
CA ALA A 21 80.70 85.17 28.24
C ALA A 21 81.36 83.83 27.87
N LEU A 22 80.92 83.18 26.78
CA LEU A 22 81.55 81.96 26.28
C LEU A 22 82.98 82.23 25.78
N GLU A 23 83.20 83.36 25.10
CA GLU A 23 84.54 83.77 24.66
C GLU A 23 85.47 84.04 25.85
N ASP A 24 85.00 84.76 26.88
CA ASP A 24 85.77 85.03 28.09
C ASP A 24 86.15 83.74 28.82
N VAL A 25 85.19 82.81 28.98
CA VAL A 25 85.46 81.49 29.58
C VAL A 25 86.41 80.67 28.69
N SER A 26 86.36 80.82 27.37
CA SER A 26 87.26 80.12 26.44
C SER A 26 88.72 80.52 26.61
N ARG A 27 88.99 81.77 26.99
CA ARG A 27 90.34 82.35 27.17
C ARG A 27 90.99 82.04 28.52
N LEU A 28 90.24 81.53 29.49
CA LEU A 28 90.78 81.11 30.78
C LEU A 28 91.58 79.81 30.61
N ASP A 29 92.86 79.85 30.95
CA ASP A 29 93.76 78.70 31.03
C ASP A 29 94.12 78.42 32.49
N VAL A 30 93.95 77.18 32.94
CA VAL A 30 94.15 76.78 34.35
C VAL A 30 95.09 75.59 34.42
N SER A 31 96.22 75.79 35.09
CA SER A 31 97.37 74.87 35.14
C SER A 31 97.18 73.61 36.01
N ASN A 32 96.00 73.42 36.62
CA ASN A 32 95.69 72.27 37.49
C ASN A 32 94.64 71.37 36.81
N ASP A 33 94.93 70.07 36.75
CA ASP A 33 94.08 69.06 36.10
C ASP A 33 92.60 69.10 36.54
N LYS A 34 92.33 69.32 37.84
CA LYS A 34 90.95 69.45 38.34
C LYS A 34 90.25 70.73 37.86
N GLY A 35 90.99 71.83 37.74
CA GLY A 35 90.47 73.11 37.27
C GLY A 35 90.20 73.10 35.77
N ASN A 36 91.07 72.43 35.00
CA ASN A 36 90.88 72.25 33.56
C ASN A 36 89.66 71.37 33.25
N ALA A 37 89.46 70.28 34.00
CA ALA A 37 88.26 69.44 33.87
C ALA A 37 86.95 70.21 34.18
N HIS A 38 86.96 71.07 35.22
CA HIS A 38 85.79 71.89 35.55
C HIS A 38 85.52 72.95 34.48
N LEU A 39 86.55 73.63 33.97
CA LEU A 39 86.43 74.58 32.87
C LEU A 39 85.90 73.94 31.59
N ALA A 40 86.36 72.73 31.25
CA ALA A 40 85.82 71.98 30.12
C ALA A 40 84.32 71.72 30.26
N SER A 41 83.86 71.29 31.45
CA SER A 41 82.43 71.07 31.71
C SER A 41 81.58 72.35 31.66
N VAL A 42 82.15 73.49 32.06
CA VAL A 42 81.48 74.80 31.98
C VAL A 42 81.39 75.27 30.53
N LYS A 43 82.47 75.12 29.74
CA LYS A 43 82.48 75.43 28.30
C LYS A 43 81.44 74.59 27.55
N GLU A 44 81.36 73.29 27.85
CA GLU A 44 80.38 72.39 27.26
C GLU A 44 78.94 72.83 27.59
N LYS A 45 78.63 73.05 28.87
CA LYS A 45 77.29 73.48 29.30
C LYS A 45 76.88 74.84 28.74
N LEU A 46 77.80 75.83 28.69
CA LEU A 46 77.50 77.11 28.05
C LEU A 46 77.32 76.97 26.54
N GLY A 47 78.09 76.08 25.89
CA GLY A 47 77.94 75.77 24.46
C GLY A 47 76.57 75.18 24.14
N GLU A 48 76.12 74.18 24.91
CA GLU A 48 74.78 73.60 24.79
C GLU A 48 73.68 74.66 25.03
N MET A 49 73.86 75.49 26.06
CA MET A 49 72.91 76.54 26.39
C MET A 49 72.80 77.57 25.27
N LYS A 50 73.92 77.96 24.65
CA LYS A 50 73.94 78.84 23.48
C LYS A 50 73.17 78.23 22.31
N LEU A 51 73.50 76.98 21.94
CA LEU A 51 72.84 76.30 20.82
C LEU A 51 71.33 76.21 21.00
N ARG A 52 70.89 75.85 22.22
CA ARG A 52 69.48 75.76 22.55
C ARG A 52 68.80 77.12 22.51
N PHE A 53 69.43 78.16 23.07
CA PHE A 53 68.88 79.51 23.09
C PHE A 53 68.76 80.10 21.68
N ASP A 54 69.77 79.91 20.83
CA ASP A 54 69.74 80.33 19.41
C ASP A 54 68.58 79.65 18.65
N SER A 55 68.35 78.36 18.91
CA SER A 55 67.22 77.63 18.31
C SER A 55 65.85 78.11 18.79
N GLU A 56 65.71 78.43 20.08
CA GLU A 56 64.47 78.94 20.67
C GLU A 56 64.17 80.37 20.19
N ILE A 57 65.18 81.24 20.04
CA ILE A 57 65.02 82.57 19.42
C ILE A 57 64.55 82.43 17.98
N THR A 58 65.19 81.56 17.19
CA THR A 58 64.83 81.35 15.78
C THR A 58 63.38 80.84 15.64
N TYR A 59 62.94 79.97 16.55
CA TYR A 59 61.57 79.49 16.60
C TYR A 59 60.58 80.62 16.92
N LEU A 60 60.88 81.42 17.94
CA LEU A 60 60.05 82.56 18.33
C LEU A 60 59.97 83.62 17.23
N GLU A 61 61.08 83.97 16.57
CA GLU A 61 61.07 84.92 15.45
C GLU A 61 60.20 84.45 14.28
N LYS A 62 60.20 83.14 13.99
CA LYS A 62 59.44 82.58 12.86
C LYS A 62 57.95 82.41 13.16
N HIS A 63 57.60 82.11 14.41
CA HIS A 63 56.24 81.67 14.77
C HIS A 63 55.46 82.65 15.63
N ALA A 64 56.10 83.64 16.24
CA ALA A 64 55.38 84.63 17.01
C ALA A 64 54.73 85.68 16.10
N GLU A 65 53.40 85.72 16.14
CA GLU A 65 52.58 86.72 15.45
C GLU A 65 52.54 88.01 16.29
N TRP A 66 53.61 88.82 16.19
CA TRP A 66 53.75 90.06 16.99
C TRP A 66 52.84 91.21 16.56
N ASP A 67 52.09 91.05 15.45
CA ASP A 67 51.36 92.14 14.82
C ASP A 67 49.96 91.72 14.33
N ASN A 68 49.20 91.02 15.17
CA ASN A 68 47.77 90.88 14.94
C ASN A 68 47.06 92.14 15.45
N PHE A 69 46.46 92.90 14.52
CA PHE A 69 45.57 94.01 14.83
C PHE A 69 44.37 93.50 15.64
N THR A 70 44.48 93.61 16.96
CA THR A 70 43.53 93.04 17.92
C THR A 70 42.61 94.14 18.43
N ILE A 71 41.32 94.03 18.14
CA ILE A 71 40.28 94.90 18.70
C ILE A 71 39.51 94.10 19.74
N ALA A 72 39.45 94.61 20.97
CA ALA A 72 38.60 94.07 22.02
C ALA A 72 37.34 94.95 22.18
N PHE A 73 36.16 94.33 22.09
CA PHE A 73 34.87 95.00 22.29
C PHE A 73 34.36 94.77 23.71
N PHE A 74 34.18 95.85 24.48
CA PHE A 74 33.62 95.82 25.83
C PHE A 74 32.26 96.54 25.88
N GLY A 75 31.39 96.11 26.80
CA GLY A 75 30.06 96.70 27.00
C GLY A 75 29.08 95.73 27.67
N GLU A 76 27.93 96.22 28.12
CA GLU A 76 26.87 95.41 28.75
C GLU A 76 26.18 94.47 27.74
N THR A 77 25.46 93.46 28.24
CA THR A 77 24.64 92.57 27.39
C THR A 77 23.65 93.41 26.58
N ASN A 78 23.43 93.05 25.31
CA ASN A 78 22.55 93.78 24.40
C ASN A 78 23.01 95.20 23.97
N ALA A 79 24.22 95.65 24.32
CA ALA A 79 24.79 96.92 23.84
C ALA A 79 25.18 96.93 22.34
N GLY A 80 24.77 95.91 21.57
CA GLY A 80 25.08 95.82 20.14
C GLY A 80 26.49 95.34 19.78
N LYS A 81 27.28 94.83 20.75
CA LYS A 81 28.64 94.31 20.49
C LYS A 81 28.69 93.31 19.34
N SER A 82 27.77 92.35 19.32
CA SER A 82 27.68 91.33 18.25
C SER A 82 27.34 91.94 16.89
N THR A 83 26.49 92.98 16.86
CA THR A 83 26.12 93.68 15.63
C THR A 83 27.32 94.42 15.05
N ILE A 84 28.13 95.08 15.87
CA ILE A 84 29.35 95.77 15.41
C ILE A 84 30.37 94.79 14.86
N ILE A 85 30.59 93.67 15.56
CA ILE A 85 31.48 92.61 15.09
C ILE A 85 31.01 92.08 13.73
N GLU A 86 29.71 91.81 13.56
CA GLU A 86 29.19 91.32 12.28
C GLU A 86 29.26 92.38 11.18
N SER A 87 28.99 93.65 11.47
CA SER A 87 29.18 94.75 10.51
C SER A 87 30.63 94.85 10.04
N LEU A 88 31.60 94.68 10.94
CA LEU A 88 33.03 94.68 10.56
C LEU A 88 33.38 93.46 9.72
N ARG A 89 32.85 92.28 10.04
CA ARG A 89 33.04 91.07 9.22
C ARG A 89 32.49 91.21 7.81
N ILE A 90 31.35 91.90 7.65
CA ILE A 90 30.76 92.22 6.35
C ILE A 90 31.63 93.25 5.61
N LEU A 91 31.99 94.35 6.29
CA LEU A 91 32.75 95.45 5.69
C LEU A 91 34.14 95.02 5.21
N PHE A 92 34.82 94.16 5.96
CA PHE A 92 36.13 93.64 5.61
C PHE A 92 36.08 92.33 4.81
N GLU A 93 34.88 91.91 4.38
CA GLU A 93 34.65 90.71 3.57
C GLU A 93 35.43 89.52 4.10
N GLU A 94 35.16 89.04 5.32
CA GLU A 94 35.95 87.98 5.97
C GLU A 94 36.07 86.70 5.10
N LYS A 95 37.07 86.67 4.22
CA LYS A 95 37.13 85.74 3.08
C LYS A 95 37.22 84.30 3.56
N LYS A 96 37.92 84.07 4.67
CA LYS A 96 38.05 82.75 5.31
C LYS A 96 36.69 82.20 5.76
N ARG A 97 35.86 83.02 6.40
CA ARG A 97 34.51 82.61 6.83
C ARG A 97 33.59 82.37 5.64
N GLN A 98 33.60 83.27 4.66
CA GLN A 98 32.79 83.10 3.45
C GLN A 98 33.16 81.84 2.67
N ALA A 99 34.46 81.54 2.54
CA ALA A 99 34.94 80.31 1.91
C ALA A 99 34.50 79.06 2.69
N LEU A 100 34.55 79.11 4.03
CA LEU A 100 34.07 78.02 4.88
C LEU A 100 32.56 77.77 4.71
N ILE A 101 31.74 78.83 4.68
CA ILE A 101 30.29 78.72 4.48
C ILE A 101 29.98 78.11 3.11
N LYS A 102 30.63 78.59 2.04
CA LYS A 102 30.47 78.03 0.68
C LYS A 102 30.86 76.56 0.63
N ARG A 103 31.99 76.20 1.25
CA ARG A 103 32.44 74.81 1.33
C ARG A 103 31.43 73.94 2.07
N ASN A 104 30.93 74.38 3.21
CA ASN A 104 29.94 73.63 3.97
C ASN A 104 28.62 73.47 3.20
N GLN A 105 28.17 74.51 2.49
CA GLN A 105 26.99 74.43 1.63
C GLN A 105 27.18 73.43 0.47
N ALA A 106 28.34 73.45 -0.19
CA ALA A 106 28.67 72.47 -1.21
C ALA A 106 28.67 71.04 -0.64
N THR A 107 29.32 70.81 0.49
CA THR A 107 29.34 69.50 1.16
C THR A 107 27.92 69.01 1.50
N VAL A 108 27.04 69.88 2.01
CA VAL A 108 25.65 69.51 2.30
C VAL A 108 24.90 69.13 1.02
N SER A 109 25.09 69.88 -0.06
CA SER A 109 24.51 69.57 -1.36
C SER A 109 25.00 68.22 -1.90
N ASP A 110 26.31 67.95 -1.79
CA ASP A 110 26.91 66.69 -2.24
C ASP A 110 26.38 65.50 -1.43
N ILE A 111 26.31 65.63 -0.11
CA ILE A 111 25.74 64.60 0.78
C ILE A 111 24.28 64.36 0.42
N GLN A 112 23.50 65.42 0.19
CA GLN A 112 22.09 65.29 -0.15
C GLN A 112 21.89 64.60 -1.50
N ALA A 113 22.73 64.92 -2.50
CA ALA A 113 22.70 64.28 -3.82
C ALA A 113 23.05 62.78 -3.74
N VAL A 114 24.11 62.43 -3.01
CA VAL A 114 24.49 61.02 -2.82
C VAL A 114 23.40 60.27 -2.05
N PHE A 115 22.82 60.88 -1.03
CA PHE A 115 21.74 60.27 -0.26
C PHE A 115 20.49 60.04 -1.11
N SER A 116 20.07 61.02 -1.92
CA SER A 116 18.93 60.85 -2.82
C SER A 116 19.19 59.77 -3.86
N GLU A 117 20.37 59.76 -4.49
CA GLU A 117 20.73 58.73 -5.48
C GLU A 117 20.68 57.32 -4.87
N LYS A 118 21.23 57.15 -3.66
CA LYS A 118 21.20 55.87 -2.95
C LYS A 118 19.79 55.48 -2.51
N SER A 119 18.99 56.44 -2.06
CA SER A 119 17.60 56.19 -1.68
C SER A 119 16.77 55.75 -2.87
N ASP A 120 16.89 56.44 -4.01
CA ASP A 120 16.16 56.12 -5.24
C ASP A 120 16.56 54.75 -5.76
N ALA A 121 17.87 54.44 -5.80
CA ALA A 121 18.36 53.12 -6.20
C ALA A 121 17.83 52.00 -5.30
N LEU A 122 17.73 52.24 -3.99
CA LEU A 122 17.22 51.26 -3.03
C LEU A 122 15.70 51.08 -3.16
N ILE A 123 14.96 52.15 -3.44
CA ILE A 123 13.52 52.09 -3.74
C ILE A 123 13.27 51.29 -5.01
N ASP A 124 14.04 51.52 -6.07
CA ASP A 124 13.94 50.78 -7.32
C ASP A 124 14.28 49.30 -7.14
N GLU A 125 15.34 48.97 -6.38
CA GLU A 125 15.70 47.59 -6.08
C GLU A 125 14.60 46.86 -5.30
N LEU A 126 14.07 47.51 -4.26
CA LEU A 126 12.97 46.95 -3.47
C LEU A 126 11.70 46.79 -4.28
N SER A 127 11.36 47.78 -5.11
CA SER A 127 10.18 47.74 -5.97
C SER A 127 10.29 46.60 -6.99
N THR A 128 11.46 46.44 -7.61
CA THR A 128 11.74 45.34 -8.55
C THR A 128 11.61 43.98 -7.87
N ARG A 129 12.20 43.83 -6.67
CA ARG A 129 12.10 42.58 -5.90
C ARG A 129 10.67 42.29 -5.46
N TYR A 130 9.91 43.32 -5.08
CA TYR A 130 8.51 43.17 -4.70
C TYR A 130 7.65 42.70 -5.87
N VAL A 131 7.82 43.31 -7.06
CA VAL A 131 7.10 42.89 -8.28
C VAL A 131 7.43 41.44 -8.64
N SER A 132 8.70 41.07 -8.67
CA SER A 132 9.12 39.68 -8.93
C SER A 132 8.53 38.70 -7.91
N PHE A 133 8.52 39.07 -6.62
CA PHE A 133 7.88 38.24 -5.60
C PHE A 133 6.37 38.09 -5.82
N CYS A 134 5.66 39.15 -6.24
CA CYS A 134 4.25 39.07 -6.59
C CYS A 134 3.99 38.16 -7.80
N GLU A 135 4.86 38.20 -8.81
CA GLU A 135 4.81 37.29 -9.97
C GLU A 135 5.01 35.83 -9.55
N ASP A 136 6.00 35.55 -8.70
CA ASP A 136 6.25 34.21 -8.18
C ASP A 136 5.05 33.67 -7.38
N VAL A 137 4.44 34.51 -6.54
CA VAL A 137 3.23 34.15 -5.78
C VAL A 137 2.04 33.88 -6.70
N ALA A 138 1.89 34.66 -7.79
CA ALA A 138 0.84 34.43 -8.77
C ALA A 138 1.04 33.11 -9.52
N ALA A 139 2.26 32.84 -9.99
CA ALA A 139 2.61 31.58 -10.65
C ALA A 139 2.38 30.37 -9.74
N LEU A 140 2.77 30.47 -8.46
CA LEU A 140 2.50 29.43 -7.47
C LEU A 140 0.98 29.21 -7.27
N GLY A 141 0.19 30.29 -7.31
CA GLY A 141 -1.27 30.20 -7.27
C GLY A 141 -1.86 29.42 -8.45
N ASP A 142 -1.36 29.68 -9.66
CA ASP A 142 -1.77 28.97 -10.87
C ASP A 142 -1.39 27.49 -10.82
N ASP A 143 -0.18 27.17 -10.37
CA ASP A 143 0.31 25.79 -10.19
C ASP A 143 -0.55 25.01 -9.17
N ILE A 144 -0.87 25.62 -8.03
CA ILE A 144 -1.78 25.04 -7.04
C ILE A 144 -3.16 24.82 -7.65
N GLY A 145 -3.69 25.78 -8.40
CA GLY A 145 -4.96 25.66 -9.10
C GLY A 145 -4.97 24.50 -10.10
N ALA A 146 -3.91 24.34 -10.88
CA ALA A 146 -3.74 23.23 -11.81
C ALA A 146 -3.69 21.88 -11.09
N LEU A 147 -2.94 21.78 -9.99
CA LEU A 147 -2.82 20.56 -9.18
C LEU A 147 -4.16 20.16 -8.55
N VAL A 148 -4.91 21.13 -8.01
CA VAL A 148 -6.26 20.89 -7.46
C VAL A 148 -7.20 20.36 -8.53
N ASN A 149 -7.22 20.99 -9.71
CA ASN A 149 -8.06 20.55 -10.82
C ASN A 149 -7.68 19.16 -11.33
N GLN A 150 -6.38 18.83 -11.38
CA GLN A 150 -5.91 17.50 -11.73
C GLN A 150 -6.36 16.46 -10.70
N THR A 151 -6.10 16.73 -9.42
CA THR A 151 -6.50 15.84 -8.31
C THR A 151 -8.00 15.60 -8.29
N GLN A 152 -8.81 16.62 -8.59
CA GLN A 152 -10.26 16.49 -8.68
C GLN A 152 -10.70 15.63 -9.87
N ARG A 153 -10.04 15.74 -11.03
CA ARG A 153 -10.29 14.86 -12.18
C ARG A 153 -9.91 13.40 -11.87
N ASP A 154 -8.76 13.18 -11.25
CA ASP A 154 -8.28 11.85 -10.89
C ASP A 154 -9.20 11.19 -9.86
N LEU A 155 -9.68 11.96 -8.87
CA LEU A 155 -10.65 11.49 -7.89
C LEU A 155 -11.98 11.10 -8.54
N LEU A 156 -12.49 11.91 -9.48
CA LEU A 156 -13.71 11.59 -10.23
C LEU A 156 -13.54 10.33 -11.08
N SER A 157 -12.41 10.19 -11.77
CA SER A 157 -12.08 8.99 -12.54
C SER A 157 -12.02 7.74 -11.67
N THR A 158 -11.34 7.83 -10.52
CA THR A 158 -11.24 6.73 -9.56
C THR A 158 -12.61 6.34 -9.00
N ARG A 159 -13.48 7.31 -8.71
CA ARG A 159 -14.87 7.04 -8.28
C ARG A 159 -15.66 6.29 -9.34
N GLN A 160 -15.58 6.70 -10.60
CA GLN A 160 -16.27 6.02 -11.70
C GLN A 160 -15.77 4.58 -11.88
N GLN A 161 -14.45 4.36 -11.79
CA GLN A 161 -13.88 3.01 -11.83
C GLN A 161 -14.36 2.14 -10.67
N LEU A 162 -14.45 2.72 -9.47
CA LEU A 162 -14.96 2.01 -8.29
C LEU A 162 -16.43 1.63 -8.47
N GLU A 163 -17.27 2.53 -8.98
CA GLU A 163 -18.69 2.25 -9.28
C GLU A 163 -18.82 1.12 -10.30
N HIS A 164 -18.04 1.15 -11.38
CA HIS A 164 -18.06 0.09 -12.39
C HIS A 164 -17.62 -1.26 -11.79
N THR A 165 -16.55 -1.27 -11.00
CA THR A 165 -16.08 -2.48 -10.32
C THR A 165 -17.12 -3.02 -9.34
N GLN A 166 -17.85 -2.15 -8.63
CA GLN A 166 -18.95 -2.55 -7.74
C GLN A 166 -20.12 -3.16 -8.51
N GLN A 167 -20.47 -2.61 -9.67
CA GLN A 167 -21.49 -3.17 -10.55
C GLN A 167 -21.07 -4.55 -11.05
N ASP A 168 -19.85 -4.70 -11.53
CA ASP A 168 -19.30 -5.98 -12.00
C ASP A 168 -19.27 -7.03 -10.89
N TYR A 169 -18.87 -6.63 -9.68
CA TYR A 169 -18.91 -7.50 -8.52
C TYR A 169 -20.33 -7.97 -8.19
N THR A 170 -21.30 -7.06 -8.22
CA THR A 170 -22.71 -7.38 -7.95
C THR A 170 -23.26 -8.33 -9.01
N PHE A 171 -22.97 -8.07 -10.29
CA PHE A 171 -23.33 -8.94 -11.40
C PHE A 171 -22.72 -10.34 -11.27
N CYS A 172 -21.42 -10.44 -10.96
CA CYS A 172 -20.77 -11.72 -10.74
C CYS A 172 -21.35 -12.48 -9.55
N LYS A 173 -21.66 -11.77 -8.45
CA LYS A 173 -22.31 -12.35 -7.27
C LYS A 173 -23.69 -12.92 -7.60
N GLU A 174 -24.51 -12.19 -8.35
CA GLU A 174 -25.83 -12.66 -8.79
C GLU A 174 -25.72 -13.88 -9.69
N ARG A 175 -24.78 -13.88 -10.65
CA ARG A 175 -24.51 -15.05 -11.51
C ARG A 175 -24.06 -16.26 -10.70
N LEU A 176 -23.22 -16.07 -9.69
CA LEU A 176 -22.79 -17.16 -8.82
C LEU A 176 -23.98 -17.76 -8.05
N ASN A 177 -24.87 -16.92 -7.51
CA ASN A 177 -26.07 -17.38 -6.83
C ASN A 177 -27.01 -18.17 -7.77
N HIS A 178 -27.17 -17.72 -9.02
CA HIS A 178 -27.95 -18.45 -10.02
C HIS A 178 -27.33 -19.81 -10.32
N ALA A 179 -26.01 -19.86 -10.57
CA ALA A 179 -25.30 -21.11 -10.83
C ALA A 179 -25.38 -22.08 -9.63
N GLN A 180 -25.35 -21.57 -8.39
CA GLN A 180 -25.57 -22.38 -7.18
C GLN A 180 -26.98 -22.96 -7.16
N SER A 181 -28.01 -22.15 -7.44
CA SER A 181 -29.39 -22.63 -7.50
C SER A 181 -29.59 -23.68 -8.60
N ASP A 182 -28.98 -23.50 -9.78
CA ASP A 182 -29.05 -24.47 -10.87
C ASP A 182 -28.35 -25.79 -10.50
N LEU A 183 -27.22 -25.70 -9.79
CA LEU A 183 -26.50 -26.88 -9.30
C LEU A 183 -27.33 -27.64 -8.26
N ASP A 184 -28.02 -26.95 -7.35
CA ASP A 184 -28.92 -27.59 -6.39
C ASP A 184 -30.12 -28.25 -7.07
N ASN A 185 -30.72 -27.58 -8.07
CA ASN A 185 -31.82 -28.13 -8.86
C ASN A 185 -31.39 -29.39 -9.62
N THR A 186 -30.23 -29.35 -10.29
CA THR A 186 -29.70 -30.52 -11.00
C THR A 186 -29.33 -31.66 -10.06
N ARG A 187 -28.82 -31.36 -8.87
CA ARG A 187 -28.55 -32.37 -7.82
C ARG A 187 -29.84 -33.04 -7.34
N GLN A 188 -30.91 -32.29 -7.11
CA GLN A 188 -32.21 -32.85 -6.74
C GLN A 188 -32.79 -33.71 -7.86
N ALA A 189 -32.69 -33.26 -9.12
CA ALA A 189 -33.13 -34.03 -10.27
C ALA A 189 -32.36 -35.35 -10.41
N LEU A 190 -31.04 -35.31 -10.21
CA LEU A 190 -30.19 -36.51 -10.23
C LEU A 190 -30.60 -37.49 -9.12
N GLN A 191 -30.78 -37.02 -7.90
CA GLN A 191 -31.26 -37.86 -6.79
C GLN A 191 -32.62 -38.51 -7.14
N GLY A 192 -33.54 -37.77 -7.76
CA GLY A 192 -34.81 -38.30 -8.24
C GLY A 192 -34.70 -39.29 -9.41
N THR A 193 -33.63 -39.23 -10.22
CA THR A 193 -33.34 -40.28 -11.22
C THR A 193 -32.72 -41.52 -10.59
N GLU A 194 -31.87 -41.37 -9.58
CA GLU A 194 -31.25 -42.47 -8.85
C GLU A 194 -32.30 -43.30 -8.10
N THR A 195 -33.27 -42.65 -7.44
CA THR A 195 -34.38 -43.36 -6.77
C THR A 195 -35.22 -44.15 -7.75
N ARG A 196 -35.64 -43.54 -8.87
CA ARG A 196 -36.38 -44.23 -9.94
C ARG A 196 -35.60 -45.39 -10.56
N LEU A 197 -34.29 -45.25 -10.73
CA LEU A 197 -33.44 -46.33 -11.21
C LEU A 197 -33.42 -47.49 -10.22
N SER A 198 -33.27 -47.20 -8.92
CA SER A 198 -33.33 -48.21 -7.85
C SER A 198 -34.68 -48.93 -7.81
N GLU A 199 -35.79 -48.20 -7.96
CA GLU A 199 -37.13 -48.77 -8.04
C GLU A 199 -37.28 -49.69 -9.26
N SER A 200 -36.82 -49.24 -10.44
CA SER A 200 -36.84 -50.04 -11.67
C SER A 200 -35.99 -51.31 -11.54
N GLN A 201 -34.81 -51.23 -10.93
CA GLN A 201 -33.96 -52.40 -10.64
C GLN A 201 -34.66 -53.39 -9.70
N SER A 202 -35.35 -52.90 -8.67
CA SER A 202 -36.15 -53.74 -7.76
C SER A 202 -37.29 -54.44 -8.50
N MET A 203 -38.06 -53.70 -9.31
CA MET A 203 -39.13 -54.28 -10.13
C MET A 203 -38.61 -55.33 -11.11
N LEU A 204 -37.47 -55.09 -11.78
CA LEU A 204 -36.82 -56.08 -12.64
C LEU A 204 -36.42 -57.33 -11.87
N GLY A 205 -35.92 -57.17 -10.64
CA GLY A 205 -35.62 -58.28 -9.73
C GLY A 205 -36.86 -59.11 -9.39
N GLN A 206 -37.97 -58.45 -9.08
CA GLN A 206 -39.25 -59.10 -8.80
C GLN A 206 -39.77 -59.88 -10.02
N VAL A 207 -39.86 -59.23 -11.19
CA VAL A 207 -40.32 -59.87 -12.44
C VAL A 207 -39.44 -61.06 -12.80
N ARG A 208 -38.12 -60.96 -12.59
CA ARG A 208 -37.20 -62.08 -12.79
C ARG A 208 -37.48 -63.25 -11.83
N GLY A 209 -37.80 -62.96 -10.57
CA GLY A 209 -38.21 -63.95 -9.58
C GLY A 209 -39.52 -64.64 -9.97
N GLU A 210 -40.53 -63.87 -10.37
CA GLU A 210 -41.81 -64.39 -10.86
C GLU A 210 -41.62 -65.28 -12.11
N LEU A 211 -40.82 -64.85 -13.08
CA LEU A 211 -40.47 -65.66 -14.25
C LEU A 211 -39.80 -66.99 -13.87
N GLN A 212 -38.90 -66.98 -12.89
CA GLN A 212 -38.26 -68.20 -12.39
C GLN A 212 -39.28 -69.13 -11.74
N GLN A 213 -40.22 -68.59 -10.95
CA GLN A 213 -41.28 -69.36 -10.32
C GLN A 213 -42.25 -69.96 -11.36
N VAL A 214 -42.68 -69.18 -12.35
CA VAL A 214 -43.50 -69.67 -13.47
C VAL A 214 -42.75 -70.75 -14.26
N GLY A 215 -41.45 -70.57 -14.48
CA GLY A 215 -40.60 -71.59 -15.09
C GLY A 215 -40.58 -72.91 -14.32
N GLN A 216 -40.47 -72.85 -12.99
CA GLN A 216 -40.55 -74.04 -12.11
C GLN A 216 -41.94 -74.68 -12.16
N GLN A 217 -43.01 -73.89 -12.14
CA GLN A 217 -44.38 -74.38 -12.25
C GLN A 217 -44.62 -75.07 -13.59
N LEU A 218 -44.17 -74.50 -14.70
CA LEU A 218 -44.23 -75.10 -16.03
C LEU A 218 -43.46 -76.43 -16.09
N GLN A 219 -42.28 -76.50 -15.47
CA GLN A 219 -41.51 -77.74 -15.39
C GLN A 219 -42.25 -78.81 -14.55
N GLY A 220 -42.87 -78.41 -13.44
CA GLY A 220 -43.73 -79.27 -12.63
C GLY A 220 -44.93 -79.79 -13.41
N ALA A 221 -45.72 -78.90 -14.01
CA ALA A 221 -46.87 -79.23 -14.85
C ALA A 221 -46.50 -80.14 -16.03
N ARG A 222 -45.34 -79.91 -16.66
CA ARG A 222 -44.80 -80.79 -17.71
C ARG A 222 -44.49 -82.19 -17.17
N SER A 223 -43.91 -82.29 -15.98
CA SER A 223 -43.61 -83.57 -15.33
C SER A 223 -44.89 -84.32 -14.95
N ASP A 224 -45.91 -83.61 -14.46
CA ASP A 224 -47.21 -84.19 -14.14
C ASP A 224 -47.94 -84.68 -15.40
N CYS A 225 -47.92 -83.89 -16.48
CA CYS A 225 -48.46 -84.30 -17.78
C CYS A 225 -47.77 -85.56 -18.31
N GLN A 226 -46.44 -85.66 -18.18
CA GLN A 226 -45.69 -86.89 -18.51
C GLN A 226 -46.12 -88.08 -17.65
N ARG A 227 -46.33 -87.90 -16.34
CA ARG A 227 -46.84 -88.97 -15.47
C ARG A 227 -48.25 -89.40 -15.87
N SER A 228 -49.16 -88.46 -16.14
CA SER A 228 -50.51 -88.79 -16.62
C SER A 228 -50.47 -89.52 -17.96
N GLN A 229 -49.56 -89.15 -18.86
CA GLN A 229 -49.36 -89.86 -20.13
C GLN A 229 -48.84 -91.28 -19.90
N GLN A 230 -47.88 -91.48 -18.99
CA GLN A 230 -47.40 -92.82 -18.59
C GLN A 230 -48.53 -93.65 -17.96
N GLN A 231 -49.31 -93.08 -17.04
CA GLN A 231 -50.45 -93.74 -16.40
C GLN A 231 -51.52 -94.13 -17.43
N LEU A 232 -51.85 -93.27 -18.38
CA LEU A 232 -52.78 -93.62 -19.47
C LEU A 232 -52.22 -94.76 -20.32
N THR A 233 -50.90 -94.79 -20.57
CA THR A 233 -50.24 -95.88 -21.28
C THR A 233 -50.32 -97.18 -20.49
N GLU A 234 -50.05 -97.15 -19.18
CA GLU A 234 -50.19 -98.31 -18.29
C GLU A 234 -51.64 -98.78 -18.18
N GLN A 235 -52.61 -97.89 -18.01
CA GLN A 235 -54.03 -98.23 -17.99
C GLN A 235 -54.47 -98.83 -19.32
N SER A 236 -53.99 -98.30 -20.46
CA SER A 236 -54.27 -98.88 -21.77
C SER A 236 -53.69 -100.30 -21.90
N ALA A 237 -52.48 -100.53 -21.38
CA ALA A 237 -51.84 -101.84 -21.35
C ALA A 237 -52.58 -102.81 -20.40
N GLN A 238 -53.02 -102.35 -19.23
CA GLN A 238 -53.84 -103.13 -18.30
C GLN A 238 -55.20 -103.47 -18.91
N LEU A 239 -55.83 -102.54 -19.63
CA LEU A 239 -57.11 -102.77 -20.28
C LEU A 239 -56.96 -103.78 -21.43
N GLN A 240 -55.88 -103.70 -22.21
CA GLN A 240 -55.52 -104.74 -23.18
C GLN A 240 -55.27 -106.10 -22.50
N ALA A 241 -54.56 -106.14 -21.37
CA ALA A 241 -54.32 -107.36 -20.62
C ALA A 241 -55.62 -107.97 -20.07
N SER A 242 -56.52 -107.15 -19.52
CA SER A 242 -57.84 -107.57 -19.04
C SER A 242 -58.72 -108.05 -20.19
N GLN A 243 -58.72 -107.36 -21.34
CA GLN A 243 -59.38 -107.85 -22.55
C GLN A 243 -58.81 -109.20 -23.02
N SER A 244 -57.49 -109.37 -22.95
CA SER A 244 -56.82 -110.64 -23.29
C SER A 244 -57.23 -111.75 -22.33
N GLN A 245 -57.28 -111.48 -21.02
CA GLN A 245 -57.75 -112.42 -20.00
C GLN A 245 -59.23 -112.75 -20.14
N LEU A 246 -60.06 -111.80 -20.56
CA LEU A 246 -61.49 -112.01 -20.78
C LEU A 246 -61.73 -112.85 -22.04
N LEU A 247 -60.94 -112.64 -23.09
CA LEU A 247 -60.86 -113.54 -24.25
C LEU A 247 -60.40 -114.95 -23.84
N GLU A 248 -59.39 -115.05 -22.98
CA GLU A 248 -58.89 -116.34 -22.45
C GLU A 248 -59.97 -117.05 -21.61
N SER A 249 -60.71 -116.32 -20.76
CA SER A 249 -61.79 -116.88 -19.93
C SER A 249 -63.00 -117.28 -20.77
N GLN A 250 -63.33 -116.53 -21.83
CA GLN A 250 -64.32 -116.93 -22.82
C GLN A 250 -63.89 -118.22 -23.55
N ARG A 251 -62.61 -118.32 -23.92
CA ARG A 251 -62.04 -119.53 -24.55
C ARG A 251 -62.08 -120.72 -23.59
N GLN A 252 -61.75 -120.52 -22.31
CA GLN A 252 -61.84 -121.55 -21.27
C GLN A 252 -63.30 -121.97 -21.00
N ALA A 253 -64.25 -121.04 -21.04
CA ALA A 253 -65.68 -121.35 -20.94
C ALA A 253 -66.20 -122.13 -22.16
N GLU A 254 -65.73 -121.81 -23.37
CA GLU A 254 -66.01 -122.61 -24.57
C GLU A 254 -65.40 -124.02 -24.50
N VAL A 255 -64.16 -124.15 -24.04
CA VAL A 255 -63.53 -125.47 -23.84
C VAL A 255 -64.24 -126.28 -22.75
N ALA A 256 -64.69 -125.64 -21.67
CA ALA A 256 -65.49 -126.27 -20.63
C ALA A 256 -66.88 -126.71 -21.14
N ARG A 257 -67.49 -125.95 -22.06
CA ARG A 257 -68.73 -126.31 -22.73
C ARG A 257 -68.56 -127.50 -23.69
N ILE A 258 -67.46 -127.54 -24.45
CA ILE A 258 -67.12 -128.69 -25.31
C ILE A 258 -66.81 -129.95 -24.46
N ALA A 259 -66.20 -129.77 -23.28
CA ALA A 259 -65.95 -130.87 -22.34
C ALA A 259 -67.23 -131.41 -21.67
N SER A 260 -68.23 -130.55 -21.41
CA SER A 260 -69.53 -130.99 -20.87
C SER A 260 -70.41 -131.68 -21.93
N GLU A 261 -70.33 -131.28 -23.20
CA GLU A 261 -71.01 -131.95 -24.31
C GLU A 261 -70.40 -133.34 -24.66
N ARG A 262 -69.08 -133.52 -24.50
CA ARG A 262 -68.43 -134.85 -24.62
C ARG A 262 -68.72 -135.78 -23.44
N ARG A 263 -68.97 -135.25 -22.23
CA ARG A 263 -69.39 -136.05 -21.06
C ARG A 263 -70.84 -136.53 -21.13
N ALA A 264 -71.71 -135.86 -21.89
CA ALA A 264 -73.09 -136.29 -22.10
C ALA A 264 -73.20 -137.40 -23.17
N THR A 265 -72.37 -137.38 -24.20
CA THR A 265 -72.36 -138.38 -25.28
C THR A 265 -71.70 -139.70 -24.89
N VAL A 266 -70.67 -139.68 -24.02
CA VAL A 266 -70.03 -140.92 -23.51
C VAL A 266 -70.89 -141.65 -22.46
N LYS A 267 -71.72 -140.93 -21.69
CA LYS A 267 -72.66 -141.56 -20.73
C LYS A 267 -73.90 -142.19 -21.37
N LEU A 268 -74.20 -141.87 -22.63
CA LEU A 268 -75.37 -142.42 -23.35
C LEU A 268 -75.01 -143.65 -24.20
N VAL A 269 -73.72 -143.83 -24.56
CA VAL A 269 -73.23 -144.94 -25.39
C VAL A 269 -72.66 -146.12 -24.57
N ILE A 270 -72.33 -145.93 -23.28
CA ILE A 270 -71.79 -146.99 -22.40
C ILE A 270 -72.90 -147.82 -21.69
N GLY A 271 -73.98 -148.05 -22.41
CA GLY A 271 -74.76 -149.27 -22.22
C GLY A 271 -75.86 -149.20 -21.14
N LEU A 272 -77.13 -149.42 -21.43
CA LEU A 272 -77.76 -150.00 -22.64
C LEU A 272 -77.19 -151.36 -23.10
N ALA A 273 -76.22 -151.95 -22.37
CA ALA A 273 -75.61 -153.25 -22.69
C ALA A 273 -75.62 -154.26 -21.51
N VAL A 274 -76.17 -153.91 -20.33
CA VAL A 274 -76.21 -154.81 -19.15
C VAL A 274 -77.64 -154.93 -18.57
N GLY A 275 -78.64 -155.00 -19.46
CA GLY A 275 -80.07 -155.09 -19.13
C GLY A 275 -80.75 -156.44 -19.41
N LEU A 276 -80.01 -157.52 -19.69
CA LEU A 276 -80.58 -158.85 -19.95
C LEU A 276 -79.68 -159.99 -19.43
N ALA A 277 -79.56 -160.16 -18.10
CA ALA A 277 -79.24 -161.44 -17.43
C ALA A 277 -79.14 -161.30 -15.89
N PHE A 278 -80.16 -161.81 -15.18
CA PHE A 278 -80.21 -162.17 -13.74
C PHE A 278 -80.06 -161.03 -12.71
N GLY A 279 -81.01 -160.71 -11.82
CA GLY A 279 -82.02 -161.54 -11.18
C GLY A 279 -81.55 -161.97 -9.78
N VAL A 280 -82.38 -161.66 -8.77
CA VAL A 280 -82.58 -162.39 -7.50
C VAL A 280 -82.01 -161.74 -6.20
N ILE A 281 -82.95 -161.11 -5.46
CA ILE A 281 -83.19 -161.18 -3.99
C ILE A 281 -82.22 -160.42 -3.08
N ALA A 282 -82.61 -159.73 -2.01
CA ALA A 282 -83.85 -159.22 -1.42
C ALA A 282 -83.35 -158.32 -0.27
N GLY A 283 -83.97 -157.18 0.04
CA GLY A 283 -85.16 -157.18 0.86
C GLY A 283 -84.84 -156.79 2.31
N VAL A 284 -85.67 -155.87 2.81
CA VAL A 284 -86.23 -155.89 4.18
C VAL A 284 -85.32 -155.24 5.24
N LEU A 285 -85.72 -154.25 6.06
CA LEU A 285 -87.01 -153.74 6.52
C LEU A 285 -86.76 -152.39 7.23
N GLY A 286 -87.81 -151.57 7.36
CA GLY A 286 -87.97 -150.69 8.53
C GLY A 286 -87.90 -149.19 8.20
N TYR A 287 -89.03 -148.55 7.90
CA TYR A 287 -89.93 -147.87 8.85
C TYR A 287 -89.38 -146.57 9.47
N ALA A 288 -90.19 -145.54 9.26
CA ALA A 288 -90.61 -144.52 10.22
C ALA A 288 -89.91 -143.15 10.26
N GLN A 289 -90.81 -142.17 10.12
CA GLN A 289 -90.89 -140.85 10.78
C GLN A 289 -90.27 -139.61 10.11
N LEU A 290 -91.18 -138.77 9.59
CA LEU A 290 -91.53 -137.46 10.16
C LEU A 290 -90.34 -136.60 10.68
N LEU A 291 -89.87 -135.68 9.84
CA LEU A 291 -90.03 -134.22 9.97
C LEU A 291 -89.51 -133.50 8.72
#